data_AF-B9L7K5-F1
#
_entry.id   AF-B9L7K5-F1
#
_cell.length_a   1.000
_cell.length_b   1.000
_cell.length_c   1.000
_cell.angle_alpha   90.00
_cell.angle_beta   90.00
_cell.angle_gamma   90.00
#
_symmetry.space_group_name_H-M   'P 1'
#
loop_
_entity.id
_entity.type
_entity.pdbx_description
1 polymer ?
#
loop_
_entity_poly.entity_id
_entity_poly.type
_entity_poly.pdbx_seq_one_letter_code
_entity_poly.pdbx_strand_id
1 'polypeptide(L)' 'MFKECCPELIPVMEKVAAENPHIAKLIERHQELNKIIDEVEAGREHMEELELEKLKKEKLHIKDEVYAAVIEYKKEKGL' A
#
# COMPACT_ATOMS: atom_id res chain seq x y z
N MET A 1 -6.85 -3.55 -3.49
CA MET A 1 -6.50 -2.22 -4.05
C MET A 1 -5.15 -2.17 -4.78
N PHE A 2 -3.96 -2.42 -4.19
CA PHE A 2 -2.71 -2.40 -4.99
C PHE A 2 -2.70 -3.41 -6.16
N LYS A 3 -3.29 -4.59 -5.95
CA LYS A 3 -3.34 -5.69 -6.92
C LYS A 3 -4.17 -5.39 -8.18
N GLU A 4 -5.10 -4.44 -8.11
CA GLU A 4 -5.97 -4.04 -9.23
C GLU A 4 -5.46 -2.81 -9.97
N CYS A 5 -4.58 -2.00 -9.36
CA CYS A 5 -4.21 -0.71 -9.93
C CYS A 5 -3.18 -0.85 -11.06
N CYS A 6 -2.20 -1.75 -10.93
CA CYS A 6 -1.16 -1.98 -11.93
C CYS A 6 -0.61 -3.41 -11.83
N PRO A 7 -1.22 -4.41 -12.51
CA PRO A 7 -0.76 -5.80 -12.45
C PRO A 7 0.68 -5.98 -12.95
N GLU A 8 1.12 -5.12 -13.87
CA GLU A 8 2.48 -5.16 -14.43
C GLU A 8 3.57 -4.66 -13.46
N LEU A 9 3.19 -3.87 -12.45
CA LEU A 9 4.13 -3.35 -11.46
C LEU A 9 4.27 -4.26 -10.24
N ILE A 10 3.40 -5.27 -10.08
CA ILE A 10 3.49 -6.27 -9.01
C ILE A 10 4.89 -6.91 -8.92
N PRO A 11 5.47 -7.47 -10.01
CA PRO A 11 6.81 -8.09 -9.92
C PRO A 11 7.91 -7.08 -9.62
N VAL A 12 7.72 -5.80 -9.96
CA VAL A 12 8.68 -4.74 -9.63
C VAL A 12 8.55 -4.35 -8.16
N MET A 13 7.32 -4.16 -7.68
CA MET A 13 7.02 -3.89 -6.27
C MET A 13 7.58 -4.96 -5.34
N GLU A 14 7.43 -6.25 -5.68
CA GLU A 14 7.99 -7.34 -4.87
C GLU A 14 9.53 -7.29 -4.83
N LYS A 15 10.18 -6.95 -5.95
CA LYS A 15 11.63 -6.72 -5.98
C LYS A 15 12.04 -5.51 -5.16
N VAL A 16 11.32 -4.39 -5.28
CA VAL A 16 11.57 -3.18 -4.48
C VAL A 16 11.36 -3.47 -3.00
N ALA A 17 10.35 -4.24 -2.61
CA ALA A 17 10.11 -4.61 -1.23
C ALA A 17 11.21 -5.54 -0.68
N ALA A 18 11.75 -6.44 -1.52
CA ALA A 18 12.87 -7.29 -1.15
C ALA A 18 14.18 -6.51 -0.99
N GLU A 19 14.42 -5.49 -1.85
CA GLU A 19 15.62 -4.64 -1.79
C GLU A 19 15.48 -3.49 -0.78
N ASN A 20 14.26 -3.03 -0.50
CA ASN A 20 13.96 -1.90 0.38
C ASN A 20 12.95 -2.29 1.49
N PRO A 21 13.43 -2.51 2.73
CA PRO A 21 12.57 -2.91 3.85
C PRO A 21 11.57 -1.81 4.28
N HIS A 22 11.79 -0.55 3.86
CA HIS A 22 10.81 0.52 4.07
C HIS A 22 9.53 0.24 3.27
N ILE A 23 9.68 -0.13 2.00
CA ILE A 23 8.55 -0.43 1.11
C ILE A 23 7.83 -1.70 1.53
N ALA A 24 8.56 -2.72 1.98
CA ALA A 24 7.96 -3.92 2.58
C ALA A 24 7.00 -3.57 3.73
N LYS A 25 7.45 -2.72 4.67
CA LYS A 25 6.62 -2.26 5.79
C LYS A 25 5.40 -1.48 5.35
N LEU A 26 5.54 -0.63 4.33
CA LEU A 26 4.42 0.13 3.77
C LEU A 26 3.36 -0.82 3.16
N ILE A 27 3.78 -1.85 2.43
CA ILE A 27 2.88 -2.85 1.85
C ILE A 27 2.15 -3.62 2.96
N GLU A 28 2.88 -4.08 3.99
CA GLU A 28 2.29 -4.74 5.17
C GLU A 28 1.28 -3.83 5.86
N ARG A 29 1.65 -2.56 6.10
CA ARG A 29 0.76 -1.56 6.69
C ARG A 29 -0.50 -1.37 5.87
N HIS A 30 -0.39 -1.31 4.54
CA HIS A 30 -1.56 -1.21 3.68
C HIS A 30 -2.46 -2.47 3.75
N GLN A 31 -1.90 -3.66 3.89
CA GLN A 31 -2.68 -4.88 4.09
C GLN A 31 -3.45 -4.84 5.42
N GLU A 32 -2.79 -4.39 6.49
CA GLU A 32 -3.40 -4.17 7.79
C GLU A 32 -4.56 -3.18 7.71
N LEU A 33 -4.36 -2.03 7.05
CA LEU A 33 -5.40 -1.03 6.82
C LEU A 33 -6.59 -1.59 6.01
N ASN A 34 -6.36 -2.49 5.04
CA ASN A 34 -7.47 -3.15 4.35
C ASN A 34 -8.21 -4.11 5.27
N LYS A 35 -7.49 -4.88 6.08
CA LYS A 35 -8.12 -5.80 7.01
C LYS A 35 -9.01 -5.04 8.01
N ILE A 36 -8.53 -3.94 8.57
CA ILE A 36 -9.31 -3.09 9.48
C ILE A 36 -10.58 -2.59 8.76
N ILE A 37 -10.43 -2.05 7.53
CA ILE A 37 -11.58 -1.58 6.76
C ILE A 37 -12.57 -2.71 6.47
N ASP A 38 -12.10 -3.91 6.11
CA ASP A 38 -12.95 -5.08 5.89
C ASP A 38 -13.69 -5.50 7.17
N GLU A 39 -13.04 -5.45 8.34
CA GLU A 39 -13.67 -5.74 9.63
C GLU A 39 -14.71 -4.68 10.03
N VAL A 40 -14.43 -3.40 9.73
CA VAL A 40 -15.38 -2.29 9.90
C VAL A 40 -16.57 -2.44 8.95
N GLU A 41 -16.34 -2.71 7.66
CA GLU A 41 -17.38 -2.91 6.65
C GLU A 41 -18.22 -4.17 6.92
N ALA A 42 -17.61 -5.22 7.46
CA ALA A 42 -18.31 -6.42 7.95
C ALA A 42 -19.15 -6.15 9.22
N GLY A 43 -19.13 -4.93 9.76
CA GLY A 43 -19.85 -4.54 10.96
C GLY A 43 -19.29 -5.16 12.24
N ARG A 44 -18.05 -5.68 12.22
CA ARG A 44 -17.37 -6.21 13.41
C ARG A 44 -16.77 -5.13 14.28
N GLU A 45 -16.39 -4.01 13.67
CA GLU A 45 -15.77 -2.87 14.36
C GLU A 45 -16.52 -1.57 14.06
N HIS A 46 -16.87 -0.81 15.09
CA HIS A 46 -17.51 0.49 14.95
C HIS A 46 -16.40 1.54 14.88
N MET A 47 -15.99 1.92 13.67
CA MET A 47 -14.96 2.92 13.46
C MET A 47 -15.57 4.30 13.29
N GLU A 48 -15.01 5.30 13.97
CA GLU A 48 -15.40 6.69 13.80
C GLU A 48 -15.02 7.22 12.41
N GLU A 49 -15.82 8.13 11.86
CA GLU A 49 -15.62 8.70 10.53
C GLU A 49 -14.22 9.35 10.39
N LEU A 50 -13.72 9.97 11.46
CA LEU A 50 -12.36 10.52 11.56
C LEU A 50 -11.26 9.47 11.41
N GLU A 51 -11.43 8.31 12.02
CA GLU A 51 -10.46 7.21 11.89
C GLU A 51 -10.51 6.64 10.47
N LEU A 52 -11.71 6.46 9.90
CA LEU A 52 -11.86 6.02 8.52
C LEU A 52 -11.21 6.99 7.52
N GLU A 53 -11.36 8.30 7.74
CA GLU A 53 -10.67 9.33 6.94
C GLU A 53 -9.14 9.24 7.07
N LYS A 54 -8.61 9.01 8.27
CA LYS A 54 -7.17 8.76 8.47
C LYS A 54 -6.71 7.53 7.72
N LEU A 55 -7.42 6.40 7.81
CA LEU A 55 -7.06 5.17 7.11
C LEU A 55 -7.04 5.37 5.59
N LYS A 56 -8.02 6.11 5.05
CA LYS A 56 -8.07 6.46 3.61
C LYS A 56 -6.87 7.31 3.20
N LYS A 57 -6.50 8.30 4.02
CA LYS A 57 -5.36 9.18 3.76
C LYS A 57 -4.03 8.43 3.86
N GLU A 58 -3.90 7.55 4.84
CA GLU A 58 -2.72 6.69 5.03
C GLU A 58 -2.57 5.70 3.87
N LYS A 59 -3.68 5.06 3.41
CA LYS A 59 -3.69 4.26 2.19
C LYS A 59 -3.20 5.03 0.96
N LEU A 60 -3.63 6.29 0.81
CA LEU A 60 -3.21 7.13 -0.30
C LEU A 60 -1.70 7.46 -0.21
N HIS A 61 -1.21 7.79 0.98
CA HIS A 61 0.20 8.08 1.22
C HIS A 61 1.09 6.87 0.93
N ILE A 62 0.72 5.69 1.44
CA ILE A 62 1.43 4.44 1.18
C ILE A 62 1.50 4.16 -0.32
N LYS A 63 0.40 4.38 -1.06
CA LYS A 63 0.39 4.22 -2.52
C LYS A 63 1.39 5.14 -3.20
N ASP A 64 1.46 6.39 -2.79
CA ASP A 64 2.37 7.38 -3.35
C ASP A 64 3.83 6.99 -3.10
N GLU A 65 4.17 6.59 -1.87
CA GLU A 65 5.54 6.18 -1.50
C GLU A 65 5.97 4.89 -2.19
N VAL A 66 5.11 3.88 -2.24
CA VAL A 66 5.39 2.64 -2.97
C VAL A 66 5.56 2.93 -4.46
N TYR A 67 4.72 3.79 -5.04
CA TYR A 67 4.83 4.18 -6.45
C TYR A 67 6.13 4.93 -6.73
N ALA A 68 6.51 5.90 -5.89
CA ALA A 68 7.77 6.61 -5.99
C ALA A 68 8.96 5.65 -5.97
N ALA A 69 8.99 4.71 -5.02
CA ALA A 69 10.05 3.72 -4.93
C ALA A 69 10.12 2.77 -6.13
N VAL A 70 8.96 2.37 -6.67
CA VAL A 70 8.89 1.57 -7.91
C VAL A 70 9.45 2.36 -9.09
N ILE A 71 9.12 3.65 -9.23
CA ILE A 71 9.62 4.51 -10.31
C ILE A 71 11.13 4.74 -10.17
N GLU A 72 11.63 5.00 -8.97
CA GLU A 72 13.06 5.12 -8.71
C GLU A 72 13.79 3.83 -9.06
N TYR A 73 13.28 2.68 -8.61
CA TYR A 73 13.86 1.39 -8.94
C TYR A 73 13.89 1.11 -10.44
N LYS A 74 12.82 1.46 -11.18
CA LYS A 74 12.81 1.36 -12.65
C LYS A 74 13.85 2.28 -13.29
N LYS A 75 14.01 3.51 -12.79
CA LYS A 75 15.02 4.47 -13.25
C LYS A 75 16.44 3.95 -13.00
N GLU A 76 16.73 3.47 -11.80
CA GLU A 76 18.04 2.94 -11.43
C GLU A 76 18.43 1.71 -12.27
N LYS A 77 17.47 0.84 -12.56
CA LYS A 77 17.69 -0.38 -13.35
C LYS A 77 17.56 -0.14 -14.87
N GLY A 78 17.21 1.08 -15.31
CA GLY A 78 17.07 1.46 -16.72
C GLY A 78 15.94 0.73 -17.46
N LEU A 79 14.87 0.37 -16.75
CA LEU A 79 13.72 -0.44 -17.21
C LEU A 79 12.59 0.39 -17.84
#